data_AF-A0A851YDQ0-F1
#
_entry.id   AF-A0A851YDQ0-F1
#
_cell.length_a   1.000
_cell.length_b   1.000
_cell.length_c   1.000
_cell.angle_alpha   90.00
_cell.angle_beta   90.00
_cell.angle_gamma   90.00
#
_symmetry.space_group_name_H-M   'P 1'
#
loop_
_entity.id
_entity.type
_entity.pdbx_description
1 polymer ?
#
loop_
_entity_poly.entity_id
_entity_poly.type
_entity_poly.pdbx_seq_one_letter_code
_entity_poly.pdbx_strand_id
1 'polypeptide(L)'
;PSEWDIANKTQSASTESQKSRSERMIAESRRLLDEIERTTQKTQSDVNKKIEQRREEIKFWKQELGNKLEQIVLETEVLLTFKTRLEKSLKRCKELLIITQKCLLNRQGRAGIDLVNDEVEQELVKEAEVLQGVIALLERTLEQTNEQIRCRGKELHKYDPLILGIELQLEVCILTNYCSNQILFVSPEDWIDYSNINVEKADKQRNNSLALRVLIDGILSQTVNDMRKQCEMVTVAFRNRVKEVKDAKHKLETLLAMVMDETASQEKNIAALKKAIADKEGPVKVAQSRLEARNHRPNVELRCDTVQYRLISEVQEITKNIQRQDTLAQAETVLKGLSRRQLSLEEEIQVKEKTLYIDEVLCMHMRESVYINNF
;
A
#
# COMPACT_ATOMS: atom_id res chain seq x y z
N PRO A 1 -70.58 101.27 -53.84
CA PRO A 1 -69.31 101.99 -53.60
C PRO A 1 -68.14 101.02 -53.79
N SER A 2 -67.17 101.30 -54.67
CA SER A 2 -66.12 100.33 -55.02
C SER A 2 -65.24 99.94 -53.83
N GLU A 3 -65.07 100.84 -52.86
CA GLU A 3 -64.32 100.58 -51.64
C GLU A 3 -64.94 99.48 -50.76
N TRP A 4 -66.27 99.36 -50.71
CA TRP A 4 -66.98 98.32 -49.95
C TRP A 4 -66.80 96.93 -50.59
N ASP A 5 -66.90 96.85 -51.93
CA ASP A 5 -66.66 95.61 -52.67
C ASP A 5 -65.19 95.16 -52.59
N ILE A 6 -64.24 96.11 -52.62
CA ILE A 6 -62.82 95.81 -52.45
C ILE A 6 -62.53 95.34 -51.02
N ALA A 7 -63.10 95.99 -49.99
CA ALA A 7 -62.94 95.58 -48.60
C ALA A 7 -63.51 94.18 -48.32
N ASN A 8 -64.72 93.88 -48.82
CA ASN A 8 -65.32 92.54 -48.68
C ASN A 8 -64.56 91.47 -49.46
N LYS A 9 -64.12 91.75 -50.70
CA LYS A 9 -63.29 90.81 -51.46
C LYS A 9 -61.94 90.56 -50.78
N THR A 10 -61.33 91.60 -50.21
CA THR A 10 -60.07 91.47 -49.46
C THR A 10 -60.27 90.69 -48.16
N GLN A 11 -61.38 90.91 -47.44
CA GLN A 11 -61.72 90.18 -46.23
C GLN A 11 -62.04 88.71 -46.51
N SER A 12 -62.79 88.41 -47.57
CA SER A 12 -63.06 87.04 -48.02
C SER A 12 -61.78 86.34 -48.48
N ALA A 13 -60.93 87.01 -49.28
CA ALA A 13 -59.64 86.44 -49.71
C ALA A 13 -58.68 86.20 -48.54
N SER A 14 -58.63 87.13 -47.56
CA SER A 14 -57.83 86.99 -46.34
C SER A 14 -58.33 85.83 -45.47
N THR A 15 -59.66 85.71 -45.32
CA THR A 15 -60.29 84.62 -44.55
C THR A 15 -60.07 83.26 -45.23
N GLU A 16 -60.24 83.17 -46.54
CA GLU A 16 -59.98 81.94 -47.31
C GLU A 16 -58.49 81.56 -47.26
N SER A 17 -57.58 82.54 -47.32
CA SER A 17 -56.15 82.31 -47.15
C SER A 17 -55.80 81.80 -45.75
N GLN A 18 -56.43 82.33 -44.69
CA GLN A 18 -56.23 81.87 -43.31
C GLN A 18 -56.83 80.47 -43.10
N LYS A 19 -58.02 80.21 -43.65
CA LYS A 19 -58.65 78.89 -43.63
C LYS A 19 -57.79 77.85 -44.34
N SER A 20 -57.33 78.13 -45.56
CA SER A 20 -56.44 77.24 -46.33
C SER A 20 -55.11 76.97 -45.59
N ARG A 21 -54.55 77.99 -44.91
CA ARG A 21 -53.36 77.83 -44.06
C ARG A 21 -53.63 76.93 -42.86
N SER A 22 -54.78 77.09 -42.20
CA SER A 22 -55.22 76.25 -41.07
C SER A 22 -55.46 74.80 -41.51
N GLU A 23 -56.18 74.58 -42.62
CA GLU A 23 -56.43 73.24 -43.18
C GLU A 23 -55.12 72.54 -43.55
N ARG A 24 -54.15 73.25 -44.13
CA ARG A 24 -52.82 72.71 -44.40
C ARG A 24 -52.07 72.35 -43.12
N MET A 25 -52.13 73.20 -42.10
CA MET A 25 -51.50 72.94 -40.79
C MET A 25 -52.14 71.73 -40.08
N ILE A 26 -53.47 71.57 -40.16
CA ILE A 26 -54.19 70.42 -39.61
C ILE A 26 -53.80 69.13 -40.36
N ALA A 27 -53.74 69.17 -41.69
CA ALA A 27 -53.31 68.03 -42.49
C ALA A 27 -51.86 67.63 -42.20
N GLU A 28 -50.96 68.61 -42.07
CA GLU A 28 -49.57 68.40 -41.70
C GLU A 28 -49.44 67.84 -40.28
N SER A 29 -50.19 68.37 -39.33
CA SER A 29 -50.24 67.88 -37.94
C SER A 29 -50.73 66.43 -37.87
N ARG A 30 -51.78 66.08 -38.61
CA ARG A 30 -52.28 64.70 -38.69
C ARG A 30 -51.23 63.75 -39.28
N ARG A 31 -50.59 64.16 -40.38
CA ARG A 31 -49.50 63.37 -40.99
C ARG A 31 -48.36 63.12 -40.00
N LEU A 32 -47.97 64.15 -39.24
CA LEU A 32 -46.92 64.04 -38.22
C LEU A 32 -47.35 63.13 -37.06
N LEU A 33 -48.60 63.22 -36.59
CA LEU A 33 -49.12 62.31 -35.57
C LEU A 33 -49.09 60.85 -36.04
N ASP A 34 -49.54 60.56 -37.26
CA ASP A 34 -49.49 59.21 -37.84
C ASP A 34 -48.06 58.71 -38.02
N GLU A 35 -47.11 59.59 -38.35
CA GLU A 35 -45.70 59.27 -38.47
C GLU A 35 -45.07 58.98 -37.09
N ILE A 36 -45.37 59.81 -36.09
CA ILE A 36 -44.93 59.60 -34.70
C ILE A 36 -45.48 58.29 -34.15
N GLU A 37 -46.76 57.99 -34.38
CA GLU A 37 -47.36 56.74 -33.91
C GLU A 37 -46.71 55.53 -34.58
N ARG A 38 -46.56 55.55 -35.92
CA ARG A 38 -45.93 54.45 -36.66
C ARG A 38 -44.47 54.24 -36.26
N THR A 39 -43.70 55.31 -36.11
CA THR A 39 -42.29 55.23 -35.69
C THR A 39 -42.17 54.76 -34.24
N THR A 40 -43.06 55.19 -33.35
CA THR A 40 -43.12 54.74 -31.95
C THR A 40 -43.44 53.26 -31.87
N GLN A 41 -44.51 52.79 -32.53
CA GLN A 41 -44.91 51.37 -32.55
C GLN A 41 -43.81 50.49 -33.15
N LYS A 42 -43.18 50.92 -34.26
CA LYS A 42 -42.07 50.20 -34.88
C LYS A 42 -40.87 50.09 -33.93
N THR A 43 -40.51 51.19 -33.27
CA THR A 43 -39.36 51.23 -32.34
C THR A 43 -39.63 50.37 -31.11
N GLN A 44 -40.83 50.47 -30.51
CA GLN A 44 -41.23 49.61 -29.39
C GLN A 44 -41.25 48.14 -29.78
N SER A 45 -41.76 47.79 -30.97
CA SER A 45 -41.77 46.41 -31.45
C SER A 45 -40.35 45.86 -31.67
N ASP A 46 -39.45 46.66 -32.25
CA ASP A 46 -38.04 46.28 -32.43
C ASP A 46 -37.32 46.08 -31.08
N VAL A 47 -37.50 47.01 -30.15
CA VAL A 47 -36.92 46.93 -28.80
C VAL A 47 -37.48 45.71 -28.04
N ASN A 48 -38.79 45.47 -28.09
CA ASN A 48 -39.42 44.31 -27.43
C ASN A 48 -38.89 42.99 -28.00
N LYS A 49 -38.69 42.89 -29.32
CA LYS A 49 -38.08 41.71 -29.94
C LYS A 49 -36.64 41.48 -29.46
N LYS A 50 -35.83 42.55 -29.36
CA LYS A 50 -34.45 42.47 -28.85
C LYS A 50 -34.39 42.10 -27.37
N ILE A 51 -35.31 42.63 -26.55
CA ILE A 51 -35.45 42.24 -25.14
C ILE A 51 -35.78 40.75 -25.02
N GLU A 52 -36.68 40.24 -25.86
CA GLU A 52 -37.06 38.82 -25.82
C GLU A 52 -35.91 37.91 -26.28
N GLN A 53 -35.19 38.29 -27.34
CA GLN A 53 -33.96 37.58 -27.75
C GLN A 53 -32.94 37.53 -26.61
N ARG A 54 -32.71 38.67 -25.95
CA ARG A 54 -31.77 38.73 -24.81
C ARG A 54 -32.24 37.90 -23.63
N ARG A 55 -33.55 37.87 -23.36
CA ARG A 55 -34.14 37.01 -22.31
C ARG A 55 -33.85 35.54 -22.58
N GLU A 56 -34.03 35.07 -23.81
CA GLU A 56 -33.75 33.68 -24.18
C GLU A 56 -32.25 33.35 -24.11
N GLU A 57 -31.36 34.25 -24.52
CA GLU A 57 -29.92 34.08 -24.33
C GLU A 57 -29.55 33.95 -22.85
N ILE A 58 -30.07 34.83 -21.99
CA ILE A 58 -29.78 34.79 -20.55
C ILE A 58 -30.30 33.48 -19.94
N LYS A 59 -31.51 33.03 -20.32
CA LYS A 59 -32.04 31.73 -19.90
C LYS A 59 -31.14 30.58 -20.32
N PHE A 60 -30.69 30.57 -21.58
CA PHE A 60 -29.78 29.55 -22.10
C PHE A 60 -28.49 29.48 -21.27
N TRP A 61 -27.81 30.60 -21.05
CA TRP A 61 -26.57 30.63 -20.27
C TRP A 61 -26.77 30.28 -18.79
N LYS A 62 -27.90 30.69 -18.19
CA LYS A 62 -28.26 30.26 -16.84
C LYS A 62 -28.36 28.74 -16.75
N GLN A 63 -29.05 28.12 -17.71
CA GLN A 63 -29.21 26.68 -17.76
C GLN A 63 -27.86 25.99 -18.00
N GLU A 64 -27.06 26.47 -18.95
CA GLU A 64 -25.76 25.87 -19.27
C GLU A 64 -24.80 25.94 -18.08
N LEU A 65 -24.65 27.11 -17.45
CA LEU A 65 -23.82 27.27 -16.26
C LEU A 65 -24.34 26.45 -15.06
N GLY A 66 -25.66 26.37 -14.88
CA GLY A 66 -26.29 25.53 -13.85
C GLY A 66 -25.99 24.04 -14.05
N ASN A 67 -26.12 23.54 -15.29
CA ASN A 67 -25.78 22.16 -15.65
C ASN A 67 -24.29 21.86 -15.40
N LYS A 68 -23.39 22.78 -15.76
CA LYS A 68 -21.95 22.62 -15.52
C LYS A 68 -21.62 22.62 -14.03
N LEU A 69 -22.30 23.46 -13.24
CA LEU A 69 -22.16 23.50 -11.79
C LEU A 69 -22.57 22.16 -11.16
N GLU A 70 -23.74 21.63 -11.51
CA GLU A 70 -24.21 20.34 -11.02
C GLU A 70 -23.23 19.21 -11.34
N GLN A 71 -22.73 19.15 -12.59
CA GLN A 71 -21.71 18.19 -12.99
C GLN A 71 -20.41 18.34 -12.18
N ILE A 72 -20.00 19.58 -11.86
CA ILE A 72 -18.83 19.83 -11.02
C ILE A 72 -19.08 19.35 -9.58
N VAL A 73 -20.26 19.58 -9.01
CA VAL A 73 -20.60 19.12 -7.66
C VAL A 73 -20.53 17.59 -7.60
N LEU A 74 -21.25 16.90 -8.49
CA LEU A 74 -21.29 15.44 -8.55
C LEU A 74 -19.89 14.83 -8.71
N GLU A 75 -19.09 15.33 -9.64
CA GLU A 75 -17.75 14.80 -9.88
C GLU A 75 -16.78 15.12 -8.72
N THR A 76 -17.03 16.17 -7.93
CA THR A 76 -16.27 16.46 -6.70
C THR A 76 -16.60 15.45 -5.60
N GLU A 77 -17.87 15.10 -5.43
CA GLU A 77 -18.30 14.04 -4.50
C GLU A 77 -17.66 12.70 -4.86
N VAL A 78 -17.66 12.35 -6.15
CA VAL A 78 -17.00 11.12 -6.62
C VAL A 78 -15.51 11.17 -6.32
N LEU A 79 -14.79 12.27 -6.61
CA LEU A 79 -13.37 12.38 -6.27
C LEU A 79 -13.09 12.25 -4.76
N LEU A 80 -13.99 12.73 -3.89
CA LEU A 80 -13.86 12.52 -2.45
C LEU A 80 -13.94 11.04 -2.07
N THR A 81 -14.79 10.24 -2.74
CA THR A 81 -14.82 8.78 -2.52
C THR A 81 -13.50 8.11 -2.93
N PHE A 82 -12.91 8.53 -4.05
CA PHE A 82 -11.60 8.05 -4.52
C PHE A 82 -10.48 8.44 -3.56
N LYS A 83 -10.51 9.67 -3.04
CA LYS A 83 -9.59 10.14 -1.99
C LYS A 83 -9.66 9.22 -0.76
N THR A 84 -10.85 8.95 -0.23
CA THR A 84 -11.01 8.05 0.92
C THR A 84 -10.48 6.64 0.62
N ARG A 85 -10.69 6.12 -0.59
CA ARG A 85 -10.16 4.81 -1.00
C ARG A 85 -8.63 4.81 -1.06
N LEU A 86 -8.01 5.86 -1.59
CA LEU A 86 -6.56 6.06 -1.58
C LEU A 86 -5.99 6.12 -0.16
N GLU A 87 -6.61 6.92 0.72
CA GLU A 87 -6.19 7.06 2.13
C GLU A 87 -6.25 5.72 2.89
N LYS A 88 -7.36 4.98 2.73
CA LYS A 88 -7.51 3.63 3.28
C LYS A 88 -6.43 2.69 2.74
N SER A 89 -6.21 2.72 1.42
CA SER A 89 -5.21 1.86 0.78
C SER A 89 -3.79 2.17 1.28
N LEU A 90 -3.45 3.45 1.37
CA LEU A 90 -2.16 3.91 1.88
C LEU A 90 -1.93 3.48 3.33
N LYS A 91 -2.93 3.66 4.20
CA LYS A 91 -2.85 3.22 5.61
C LYS A 91 -2.55 1.71 5.69
N ARG A 92 -3.26 0.90 4.92
CA ARG A 92 -3.06 -0.55 4.88
C ARG A 92 -1.66 -0.91 4.38
N CYS A 93 -1.17 -0.27 3.33
CA CYS A 93 0.20 -0.52 2.84
C CYS A 93 1.27 -0.20 3.91
N LYS A 94 1.07 0.86 4.70
CA LYS A 94 1.96 1.20 5.82
C LYS A 94 1.93 0.14 6.92
N GLU A 95 0.75 -0.40 7.26
CA GLU A 95 0.61 -1.50 8.22
C GLU A 95 1.33 -2.77 7.73
N LEU A 96 1.18 -3.12 6.45
CA LEU A 96 1.88 -4.25 5.84
C LEU A 96 3.41 -4.09 5.83
N LEU A 97 3.90 -2.88 5.57
CA LEU A 97 5.33 -2.60 5.62
C LEU A 97 5.89 -2.81 7.02
N ILE A 98 5.16 -2.38 8.06
CA ILE A 98 5.57 -2.59 9.46
C ILE A 98 5.64 -4.09 9.79
N ILE A 99 4.67 -4.89 9.34
CA ILE A 99 4.67 -6.34 9.55
C ILE A 99 5.89 -6.98 8.87
N THR A 100 6.17 -6.59 7.62
CA THR A 100 7.32 -7.07 6.84
C THR A 100 8.65 -6.73 7.54
N GLN A 101 8.80 -5.50 8.00
CA GLN A 101 9.98 -5.04 8.76
C GLN A 101 10.15 -5.78 10.08
N LYS A 102 9.04 -6.04 10.80
CA LYS A 102 9.09 -6.85 12.03
C LYS A 102 9.51 -8.29 11.74
N CYS A 103 9.11 -8.87 10.60
CA CYS A 103 9.57 -10.20 10.21
C CYS A 103 11.07 -10.23 9.96
N LEU A 104 11.61 -9.26 9.22
CA LEU A 104 13.05 -9.09 9.01
C LEU A 104 13.80 -8.95 10.35
N LEU A 105 13.28 -8.11 11.26
CA LEU A 105 13.87 -7.92 12.59
C LEU A 105 13.87 -9.20 13.42
N ASN A 106 12.76 -9.93 13.47
CA ASN A 106 12.67 -11.20 14.19
C ASN A 106 13.69 -12.22 13.66
N ARG A 107 13.90 -12.25 12.34
CA ARG A 107 14.83 -13.16 11.66
C ARG A 107 16.29 -12.84 11.90
N GLN A 108 16.63 -11.61 12.29
CA GLN A 108 17.96 -11.27 12.83
C GLN A 108 18.23 -11.96 14.18
N GLY A 109 17.19 -12.43 14.87
CA GLY A 109 17.29 -13.19 16.12
C GLY A 109 17.69 -14.66 15.94
N ARG A 110 17.79 -15.16 14.70
CA ARG A 110 18.31 -16.51 14.42
C ARG A 110 19.77 -16.62 14.85
N ALA A 111 20.24 -17.85 15.10
CA ALA A 111 21.55 -18.10 15.70
C ALA A 111 22.37 -19.09 14.86
N GLY A 112 23.70 -19.03 15.01
CA GLY A 112 24.62 -19.96 14.37
C GLY A 112 24.51 -19.94 12.85
N ILE A 113 24.54 -21.14 12.25
CA ILE A 113 24.49 -21.31 10.78
C ILE A 113 23.13 -20.92 10.17
N ASP A 114 22.08 -20.81 10.98
CA ASP A 114 20.73 -20.45 10.51
C ASP A 114 20.57 -18.93 10.34
N LEU A 115 21.50 -18.12 10.83
CA LEU A 115 21.57 -16.69 10.52
C LEU A 115 22.21 -16.47 9.14
N VAL A 116 21.46 -16.83 8.10
CA VAL A 116 21.86 -16.76 6.69
C VAL A 116 20.84 -15.98 5.88
N ASN A 117 21.34 -15.26 4.86
CA ASN A 117 20.50 -14.58 3.88
C ASN A 117 19.93 -15.60 2.88
N ASP A 118 18.83 -16.21 3.28
CA ASP A 118 18.12 -17.22 2.51
C ASP A 118 17.00 -16.60 1.62
N GLU A 119 16.28 -17.46 0.89
CA GLU A 119 15.18 -17.03 0.01
C GLU A 119 14.10 -16.23 0.74
N VAL A 120 13.78 -16.56 2.00
CA VAL A 120 12.77 -15.82 2.77
C VAL A 120 13.24 -14.41 3.07
N GLU A 121 14.52 -14.24 3.42
CA GLU A 121 15.11 -12.92 3.65
C GLU A 121 15.07 -12.07 2.37
N GLN A 122 15.44 -12.67 1.23
CA GLN A 122 15.41 -12.01 -0.07
C GLN A 122 13.99 -11.57 -0.47
N GLU A 123 13.01 -12.46 -0.33
CA GLU A 123 11.63 -12.15 -0.70
C GLU A 123 10.98 -11.13 0.25
N LEU A 124 11.34 -11.13 1.55
CA LEU A 124 10.90 -10.11 2.51
C LEU A 124 11.49 -8.72 2.20
N VAL A 125 12.77 -8.66 1.81
CA VAL A 125 13.39 -7.39 1.38
C VAL A 125 12.71 -6.85 0.13
N LYS A 126 12.48 -7.70 -0.88
CA LYS A 126 11.73 -7.33 -2.09
C LYS A 126 10.30 -6.86 -1.75
N GLU A 127 9.61 -7.54 -0.83
CA GLU A 127 8.28 -7.13 -0.37
C GLU A 127 8.30 -5.74 0.27
N ALA A 128 9.29 -5.44 1.09
CA ALA A 128 9.45 -4.12 1.69
C ALA A 128 9.71 -3.03 0.63
N GLU A 129 10.54 -3.31 -0.38
CA GLU A 129 10.82 -2.40 -1.50
C GLU A 129 9.57 -2.14 -2.34
N VAL A 130 8.81 -3.18 -2.68
CA VAL A 130 7.53 -3.07 -3.40
C VAL A 130 6.54 -2.21 -2.60
N LEU A 131 6.38 -2.50 -1.30
CA LEU A 131 5.47 -1.74 -0.43
C LEU A 131 5.88 -0.27 -0.32
N GLN A 132 7.17 0.04 -0.20
CA GLN A 132 7.66 1.42 -0.19
C GLN A 132 7.37 2.14 -1.51
N GLY A 133 7.59 1.47 -2.65
CA GLY A 133 7.27 2.01 -3.97
C GLY A 133 5.77 2.29 -4.14
N VAL A 134 4.91 1.36 -3.70
CA VAL A 134 3.46 1.51 -3.70
C VAL A 134 3.02 2.68 -2.81
N ILE A 135 3.54 2.78 -1.59
CA ILE A 135 3.23 3.89 -0.67
C ILE A 135 3.58 5.23 -1.32
N ALA A 136 4.79 5.37 -1.88
CA ALA A 136 5.21 6.61 -2.53
C ALA A 136 4.33 6.95 -3.74
N LEU A 137 3.92 5.96 -4.53
CA LEU A 137 3.00 6.15 -5.66
C LEU A 137 1.61 6.61 -5.18
N LEU A 138 1.06 5.98 -4.15
CA LEU A 138 -0.23 6.33 -3.58
C LEU A 138 -0.20 7.72 -2.94
N GLU A 139 0.88 8.11 -2.26
CA GLU A 139 1.04 9.45 -1.68
C GLU A 139 1.05 10.55 -2.75
N ARG A 140 1.80 10.37 -3.83
CA ARG A 140 1.79 11.30 -4.97
C ARG A 140 0.42 11.40 -5.62
N THR A 141 -0.26 10.26 -5.79
CA THR A 141 -1.60 10.21 -6.39
C THR A 141 -2.63 10.90 -5.49
N LEU A 142 -2.51 10.73 -4.17
CA LEU A 142 -3.36 11.40 -3.18
C LEU A 142 -3.13 12.92 -3.18
N GLU A 143 -1.87 13.36 -3.31
CA GLU A 143 -1.54 14.79 -3.45
C GLU A 143 -2.18 15.39 -4.71
N GLN A 144 -2.06 14.73 -5.86
CA GLN A 144 -2.72 15.14 -7.10
C GLN A 144 -4.25 15.20 -6.95
N THR A 145 -4.84 14.23 -6.23
CA THR A 145 -6.28 14.19 -5.95
C THR A 145 -6.71 15.35 -5.06
N ASN A 146 -5.96 15.63 -3.99
CA ASN A 146 -6.23 16.75 -3.10
C ASN A 146 -6.13 18.10 -3.83
N GLU A 147 -5.11 18.26 -4.69
CA GLU A 147 -4.94 19.48 -5.47
C GLU A 147 -6.07 19.66 -6.49
N GLN A 148 -6.53 18.59 -7.13
CA GLN A 148 -7.67 18.64 -8.04
C GLN A 148 -8.97 19.00 -7.30
N ILE A 149 -9.21 18.44 -6.12
CA ILE A 149 -10.36 18.81 -5.27
C ILE A 149 -10.28 20.29 -4.86
N ARG A 150 -9.09 20.77 -4.46
CA ARG A 150 -8.86 22.17 -4.07
C ARG A 150 -9.12 23.13 -5.22
N CYS A 151 -8.60 22.84 -6.41
CA CYS A 151 -8.83 23.64 -7.61
C CYS A 151 -10.32 23.72 -7.94
N ARG A 152 -11.04 22.61 -7.84
CA ARG A 152 -12.50 22.56 -8.09
C ARG A 152 -13.30 23.34 -7.05
N GLY A 153 -12.95 23.24 -5.77
CA GLY A 153 -13.59 24.04 -4.72
C GLY A 153 -13.48 25.55 -4.99
N LYS A 154 -12.32 26.02 -5.45
CA LYS A 154 -12.14 27.43 -5.85
C LYS A 154 -13.02 27.82 -7.04
N GLU A 155 -13.18 26.94 -8.02
CA GLU A 155 -14.03 27.20 -9.17
C GLU A 155 -15.51 27.20 -8.76
N LEU A 156 -15.94 26.28 -7.89
CA LEU A 156 -17.31 26.22 -7.35
C LEU A 156 -17.76 27.56 -6.75
N HIS A 157 -16.92 28.17 -5.90
CA HIS A 157 -17.20 29.47 -5.28
C HIS A 157 -17.36 30.63 -6.27
N LYS A 158 -16.93 30.48 -7.54
CA LYS A 158 -17.09 31.52 -8.57
C LYS A 158 -18.41 31.41 -9.32
N TYR A 159 -19.03 30.22 -9.38
CA TYR A 159 -20.26 30.00 -10.13
C TYR A 159 -21.50 30.49 -9.37
N ASP A 160 -21.55 30.35 -8.04
CA ASP A 160 -22.73 30.78 -7.25
C ASP A 160 -23.02 32.30 -7.39
N PRO A 161 -22.03 33.21 -7.27
CA PRO A 161 -22.28 34.64 -7.48
C PRO A 161 -22.59 34.98 -8.95
N LEU A 162 -22.07 34.20 -9.89
CA LEU A 162 -22.31 34.40 -11.33
C LEU A 162 -23.76 34.07 -11.69
N ILE A 163 -24.28 32.94 -11.19
CA ILE A 163 -25.67 32.52 -11.38
C ILE A 163 -26.62 33.51 -10.70
N LEU A 164 -26.30 33.97 -9.49
CA LEU A 164 -27.09 35.00 -8.79
C LEU A 164 -27.10 36.34 -9.55
N GLY A 165 -25.97 36.74 -10.14
CA GLY A 165 -25.88 37.92 -10.99
C GLY A 165 -26.74 37.82 -12.25
N ILE A 166 -26.81 36.63 -12.85
CA ILE A 166 -27.69 36.33 -13.99
C ILE A 166 -29.17 36.41 -13.59
N GLU A 167 -29.53 35.96 -12.38
CA GLU A 167 -30.90 36.05 -11.86
C GLU A 167 -31.36 37.50 -11.67
N LEU A 168 -30.51 38.32 -11.05
CA LEU A 168 -30.75 39.76 -10.88
C LEU A 168 -30.90 40.48 -12.23
N GLN A 169 -30.08 40.12 -13.23
CA GLN A 169 -30.19 40.68 -14.57
C GLN A 169 -31.52 40.31 -15.25
N LEU A 170 -31.96 39.05 -15.09
CA LEU A 170 -33.25 38.58 -15.61
C LEU A 170 -34.41 39.37 -14.98
N GLU A 171 -34.34 39.63 -13.67
CA GLU A 171 -35.34 40.36 -12.90
C GLU A 171 -35.38 41.86 -13.27
N VAL A 172 -34.21 42.50 -13.48
CA VAL A 172 -34.11 43.88 -13.99
C VAL A 172 -34.67 44.00 -15.41
N CYS A 173 -34.39 43.02 -16.29
CA CYS A 173 -35.01 42.94 -17.62
C CYS A 173 -36.54 42.74 -17.58
N ILE A 174 -37.10 42.31 -16.44
CA ILE A 174 -38.54 42.11 -16.25
C ILE A 174 -39.21 43.35 -15.63
N LEU A 175 -38.54 44.11 -14.75
CA LEU A 175 -39.26 44.97 -13.79
C LEU A 175 -39.11 46.50 -13.88
N THR A 176 -38.15 47.13 -14.58
CA THR A 176 -38.05 48.62 -14.43
C THR A 176 -37.70 49.45 -15.66
N ASN A 177 -38.58 50.44 -15.86
CA ASN A 177 -38.45 51.64 -16.70
C ASN A 177 -37.51 52.69 -16.05
N TYR A 178 -36.48 52.27 -15.32
CA TYR A 178 -35.57 53.14 -14.57
C TYR A 178 -34.13 52.63 -14.71
N CYS A 179 -33.31 53.34 -15.49
CA CYS A 179 -31.86 53.22 -15.45
C CYS A 179 -31.30 54.46 -14.74
N SER A 180 -30.68 54.27 -13.57
CA SER A 180 -29.83 55.29 -12.95
C SER A 180 -28.47 55.34 -13.68
N ASN A 181 -27.94 56.55 -13.85
CA ASN A 181 -26.80 56.88 -14.72
C ASN A 181 -25.41 56.45 -14.20
N GLN A 182 -25.27 55.27 -13.60
CA GLN A 182 -23.97 54.68 -13.28
C GLN A 182 -24.00 53.18 -13.56
N ILE A 183 -24.01 52.80 -14.84
CA ILE A 183 -23.90 51.40 -15.26
C ILE A 183 -22.58 51.26 -16.02
N LEU A 184 -21.65 50.48 -15.46
CA LEU A 184 -20.51 49.94 -16.19
C LEU A 184 -21.08 49.04 -17.30
N PHE A 185 -21.04 49.51 -18.54
CA PHE A 185 -21.50 48.72 -19.68
C PHE A 185 -20.47 47.63 -19.99
N VAL A 186 -20.86 46.38 -19.79
CA VAL A 186 -20.18 45.21 -20.37
C VAL A 186 -20.85 44.94 -21.72
N SER A 187 -20.07 44.79 -22.79
CA SER A 187 -20.64 44.48 -24.10
C SER A 187 -21.30 43.10 -24.08
N PRO A 188 -22.41 42.87 -24.83
CA PRO A 188 -22.98 41.54 -24.98
C PRO A 188 -21.96 40.50 -25.44
N GLU A 189 -21.03 40.88 -26.32
CA GLU A 189 -19.93 40.03 -26.79
C GLU A 189 -19.00 39.64 -25.64
N ASP A 190 -18.54 40.60 -24.83
CA ASP A 190 -17.68 40.35 -23.67
C ASP A 190 -18.35 39.41 -22.65
N TRP A 191 -19.67 39.53 -22.47
CA TRP A 191 -20.44 38.68 -21.57
C TRP A 191 -20.59 37.24 -22.11
N ILE A 192 -20.79 37.09 -23.42
CA ILE A 192 -20.82 35.78 -24.08
C ILE A 192 -19.44 35.12 -23.97
N ASP A 193 -18.37 35.84 -24.27
CA ASP A 193 -17.00 35.35 -24.17
C ASP A 193 -16.66 34.93 -22.74
N TYR A 194 -17.04 35.75 -21.75
CA TYR A 194 -16.87 35.41 -20.34
C TYR A 194 -17.62 34.13 -19.95
N SER A 195 -18.86 33.96 -20.43
CA SER A 195 -19.68 32.77 -20.16
C SER A 195 -19.09 31.52 -20.81
N ASN A 196 -18.65 31.63 -22.07
CA ASN A 196 -17.95 30.56 -22.79
C ASN A 196 -16.68 30.12 -22.07
N ILE A 197 -15.83 31.07 -21.66
CA ILE A 197 -14.59 30.79 -20.94
C ILE A 197 -14.87 30.00 -19.65
N ASN A 198 -15.95 30.30 -18.94
CA ASN A 198 -16.31 29.57 -17.73
C ASN A 198 -16.79 28.15 -18.04
N VAL A 199 -17.62 27.96 -19.08
CA VAL A 199 -18.03 26.62 -19.53
C VAL A 199 -16.82 25.77 -19.93
N GLU A 200 -15.89 26.33 -20.72
CA GLU A 200 -14.66 25.62 -21.12
C GLU A 200 -13.79 25.24 -19.92
N LYS A 201 -13.66 26.15 -18.94
CA LYS A 201 -12.96 25.85 -17.68
C LYS A 201 -13.63 24.74 -16.91
N ALA A 202 -14.96 24.76 -16.79
CA ALA A 202 -15.74 23.71 -16.13
C ALA A 202 -15.50 22.34 -16.79
N ASP A 203 -15.58 22.28 -18.12
CA ASP A 203 -15.35 21.05 -18.87
C ASP A 203 -13.90 20.56 -18.72
N LYS A 204 -12.92 21.46 -18.73
CA LYS A 204 -11.53 21.10 -18.47
C LYS A 204 -11.33 20.51 -17.09
N GLN A 205 -11.93 21.09 -16.05
CA GLN A 205 -11.84 20.56 -14.68
C GLN A 205 -12.51 19.19 -14.55
N ARG A 206 -13.64 18.98 -15.23
CA ARG A 206 -14.32 17.69 -15.29
C ARG A 206 -13.47 16.63 -15.98
N ASN A 207 -12.93 16.93 -17.16
CA ASN A 207 -12.11 15.99 -17.92
C ASN A 207 -10.83 15.59 -17.16
N ASN A 208 -10.20 16.54 -16.48
CA ASN A 208 -9.04 16.24 -15.61
C ASN A 208 -9.40 15.28 -14.48
N SER A 209 -10.57 15.46 -13.85
CA SER A 209 -11.04 14.56 -12.79
C SER A 209 -11.38 13.16 -13.29
N LEU A 210 -12.03 13.05 -14.45
CA LEU A 210 -12.29 11.76 -15.10
C LEU A 210 -11.00 11.01 -15.43
N ALA A 211 -10.02 11.70 -16.02
CA ALA A 211 -8.71 11.12 -16.32
C ALA A 211 -8.00 10.66 -15.03
N LEU A 212 -8.05 11.46 -13.97
CA LEU A 212 -7.46 11.13 -12.68
C LEU A 212 -8.12 9.91 -12.04
N ARG A 213 -9.45 9.76 -12.14
CA ARG A 213 -10.16 8.58 -11.63
C ARG A 213 -9.72 7.30 -12.32
N VAL A 214 -9.62 7.32 -13.66
CA VAL A 214 -9.13 6.18 -14.44
C VAL A 214 -7.70 5.82 -14.02
N LEU A 215 -6.84 6.83 -13.83
CA LEU A 215 -5.47 6.62 -13.34
C LEU A 215 -5.46 5.99 -11.95
N ILE A 216 -6.27 6.50 -11.01
CA ILE A 216 -6.36 5.98 -9.65
C ILE A 216 -6.83 4.51 -9.65
N ASP A 217 -7.88 4.18 -10.40
CA ASP A 217 -8.37 2.80 -10.50
C ASP A 217 -7.31 1.86 -11.08
N GLY A 218 -6.57 2.32 -12.10
CA GLY A 218 -5.44 1.59 -12.67
C GLY A 218 -4.34 1.35 -11.65
N ILE A 219 -3.92 2.39 -10.92
CA ILE A 219 -2.90 2.30 -9.87
C ILE A 219 -3.34 1.36 -8.75
N LEU A 220 -4.55 1.52 -8.23
CA LEU A 220 -5.08 0.66 -7.16
C LEU A 220 -5.14 -0.79 -7.60
N SER A 221 -5.62 -1.06 -8.82
CA SER A 221 -5.71 -2.44 -9.33
C SER A 221 -4.33 -3.07 -9.52
N GLN A 222 -3.39 -2.33 -10.13
CA GLN A 222 -2.04 -2.81 -10.38
C GLN A 222 -1.28 -3.07 -9.07
N THR A 223 -1.31 -2.11 -8.15
CA THR A 223 -0.59 -2.22 -6.87
C THR A 223 -1.12 -3.38 -6.02
N VAL A 224 -2.43 -3.63 -6.01
CA VAL A 224 -3.04 -4.80 -5.34
C VAL A 224 -2.51 -6.11 -5.91
N ASN A 225 -2.43 -6.24 -7.23
CA ASN A 225 -1.94 -7.45 -7.87
C ASN A 225 -0.45 -7.68 -7.58
N ASP A 226 0.37 -6.63 -7.66
CA ASP A 226 1.81 -6.72 -7.38
C ASP A 226 2.07 -7.11 -5.92
N MET A 227 1.35 -6.48 -4.99
CA MET A 227 1.44 -6.81 -3.56
C MET A 227 0.98 -8.24 -3.27
N ARG A 228 -0.13 -8.70 -3.87
CA ARG A 228 -0.62 -10.06 -3.68
C ARG A 228 0.41 -11.09 -4.16
N LYS A 229 0.94 -10.88 -5.37
CA LYS A 229 1.96 -11.76 -5.94
C LYS A 229 3.20 -11.82 -5.05
N GLN A 230 3.69 -10.68 -4.56
CA GLN A 230 4.86 -10.66 -3.70
C GLN A 230 4.60 -11.31 -2.33
N CYS A 231 3.43 -11.09 -1.74
CA CYS A 231 3.02 -11.76 -0.51
C CYS A 231 2.96 -13.29 -0.66
N GLU A 232 2.42 -13.77 -1.78
CA GLU A 232 2.40 -15.20 -2.12
C GLU A 232 3.81 -15.79 -2.24
N MET A 233 4.73 -15.08 -2.90
CA MET A 233 6.15 -15.51 -2.99
C MET A 233 6.78 -15.66 -1.61
N VAL A 234 6.60 -14.67 -0.72
CA VAL A 234 7.10 -14.73 0.65
C VAL A 234 6.46 -15.88 1.44
N THR A 235 5.14 -16.08 1.33
CA THR A 235 4.44 -17.18 2.00
C THR A 235 4.95 -18.55 1.54
N VAL A 236 5.21 -18.72 0.25
CA VAL A 236 5.79 -19.97 -0.29
C VAL A 236 7.22 -20.15 0.22
N ALA A 237 8.04 -19.12 0.19
CA ALA A 237 9.41 -19.17 0.71
C ALA A 237 9.43 -19.58 2.19
N PHE A 238 8.57 -19.00 3.03
CA PHE A 238 8.45 -19.38 4.44
C PHE A 238 8.06 -20.85 4.60
N ARG A 239 7.04 -21.30 3.86
CA ARG A 239 6.59 -22.70 3.93
C ARG A 239 7.71 -23.68 3.55
N ASN A 240 8.48 -23.36 2.51
CA ASN A 240 9.61 -24.17 2.08
C ASN A 240 10.73 -24.18 3.15
N ARG A 241 11.12 -22.99 3.65
CA ARG A 241 12.14 -22.85 4.69
C ARG A 241 11.78 -23.59 5.98
N VAL A 242 10.55 -23.46 6.46
CA VAL A 242 10.06 -24.18 7.65
C VAL A 242 10.12 -25.69 7.43
N LYS A 243 9.71 -26.17 6.25
CA LYS A 243 9.82 -27.60 5.91
C LYS A 243 11.28 -28.07 5.92
N GLU A 244 12.18 -27.35 5.26
CA GLU A 244 13.62 -27.67 5.24
C GLU A 244 14.22 -27.75 6.65
N VAL A 245 13.88 -26.78 7.51
CA VAL A 245 14.38 -26.74 8.90
C VAL A 245 13.80 -27.87 9.74
N LYS A 246 12.50 -28.21 9.57
CA LYS A 246 11.89 -29.38 10.23
C LYS A 246 12.55 -30.69 9.80
N ASP A 247 12.77 -30.87 8.50
CA ASP A 247 13.44 -32.07 7.96
C ASP A 247 14.88 -32.18 8.47
N ALA A 248 15.62 -31.05 8.55
CA ALA A 248 16.96 -31.01 9.11
C ALA A 248 16.97 -31.32 10.61
N LYS A 249 16.04 -30.73 11.39
CA LYS A 249 15.89 -31.00 12.82
C LYS A 249 15.60 -32.48 13.07
N HIS A 250 14.67 -33.08 12.34
CA HIS A 250 14.33 -34.49 12.48
C HIS A 250 15.52 -35.43 12.20
N LYS A 251 16.34 -35.10 11.20
CA LYS A 251 17.59 -35.83 10.93
C LYS A 251 18.58 -35.71 12.09
N LEU A 252 18.73 -34.53 12.68
CA LEU A 252 19.60 -34.32 13.84
C LEU A 252 19.10 -35.10 15.07
N GLU A 253 17.79 -35.11 15.34
CA GLU A 253 17.18 -35.91 16.41
C GLU A 253 17.42 -37.41 16.22
N THR A 254 17.32 -37.89 14.98
CA THR A 254 17.62 -39.30 14.64
C THR A 254 19.10 -39.63 14.91
N LEU A 255 20.02 -38.75 14.48
CA LEU A 255 21.45 -38.92 14.75
C LEU A 255 21.77 -38.86 16.25
N LEU A 256 21.09 -38.00 17.01
CA LEU A 256 21.23 -37.91 18.45
C LEU A 256 20.82 -39.23 19.12
N ALA A 257 19.66 -39.79 18.74
CA ALA A 257 19.22 -41.10 19.25
C ALA A 257 20.25 -42.21 18.96
N MET A 258 20.80 -42.25 17.74
CA MET A 258 21.86 -43.20 17.39
C MET A 258 23.12 -43.03 18.25
N VAL A 259 23.56 -41.79 18.50
CA VAL A 259 24.71 -41.50 19.36
C VAL A 259 24.45 -41.89 20.81
N MET A 260 23.22 -41.70 21.31
CA MET A 260 22.83 -42.11 22.66
C MET A 260 22.86 -43.64 22.81
N ASP A 261 22.35 -44.39 21.83
CA ASP A 261 22.39 -45.86 21.82
C ASP A 261 23.83 -46.40 21.76
N GLU A 262 24.68 -45.78 20.93
CA GLU A 262 26.11 -46.14 20.84
C GLU A 262 26.85 -45.79 22.14
N THR A 263 26.52 -44.67 22.79
CA THR A 263 27.07 -44.28 24.09
C THR A 263 26.74 -45.33 25.15
N ALA A 264 25.48 -45.74 25.25
CA ALA A 264 25.06 -46.79 26.20
C ALA A 264 25.75 -48.14 25.91
N SER A 265 25.91 -48.48 24.63
CA SER A 265 26.62 -49.69 24.19
C SER A 265 28.11 -49.64 24.59
N GLN A 266 28.75 -48.49 24.42
CA GLN A 266 30.15 -48.29 24.77
C GLN A 266 30.38 -48.23 26.27
N GLU A 267 29.47 -47.66 27.05
CA GLU A 267 29.49 -47.71 28.52
C GLU A 267 29.40 -49.15 29.03
N LYS A 268 28.52 -49.97 28.44
CA LYS A 268 28.41 -51.39 28.76
C LYS A 268 29.69 -52.15 28.40
N ASN A 269 30.29 -51.85 27.25
CA ASN A 269 31.57 -52.42 26.83
C ASN A 269 32.70 -52.06 27.81
N ILE A 270 32.82 -50.79 28.21
CA ILE A 270 33.78 -50.33 29.21
C ILE A 270 33.57 -51.03 30.55
N ALA A 271 32.32 -51.18 31.01
CA ALA A 271 32.01 -51.90 32.24
C ALA A 271 32.41 -53.38 32.16
N ALA A 272 32.17 -54.03 31.02
CA ALA A 272 32.57 -55.42 30.78
C ALA A 272 34.11 -55.56 30.76
N LEU A 273 34.83 -54.64 30.11
CA LEU A 273 36.30 -54.61 30.10
C LEU A 273 36.88 -54.40 31.50
N LYS A 274 36.35 -53.43 32.27
CA LYS A 274 36.75 -53.18 33.66
C LYS A 274 36.54 -54.41 34.54
N LYS A 275 35.38 -55.05 34.42
CA LYS A 275 35.08 -56.30 35.14
C LYS A 275 36.04 -57.42 34.74
N ALA A 276 36.26 -57.62 33.44
CA ALA A 276 37.17 -58.66 32.96
C ALA A 276 38.61 -58.45 33.47
N ILE A 277 39.08 -57.20 33.55
CA ILE A 277 40.40 -56.87 34.14
C ILE A 277 40.41 -57.20 35.64
N ALA A 278 39.40 -56.76 36.39
CA ALA A 278 39.29 -57.03 37.83
C ALA A 278 39.25 -58.53 38.14
N ASP A 279 38.49 -59.31 37.35
CA ASP A 279 38.38 -60.77 37.49
C ASP A 279 39.74 -61.49 37.28
N LYS A 280 40.73 -60.86 36.62
CA LYS A 280 42.09 -61.42 36.44
C LYS A 280 43.06 -61.06 37.58
N GLU A 281 42.73 -60.09 38.44
CA GLU A 281 43.58 -59.72 39.58
C GLU A 281 43.69 -60.84 40.63
N GLY A 282 42.61 -61.60 40.86
CA GLY A 282 42.62 -62.74 41.77
C GLY A 282 43.54 -63.87 41.27
N PRO A 283 43.31 -64.41 40.06
CA PRO A 283 44.15 -65.44 39.46
C PRO A 283 45.64 -65.08 39.40
N VAL A 284 45.98 -63.83 39.02
CA VAL A 284 47.40 -63.43 38.96
C VAL A 284 48.03 -63.41 40.35
N LYS A 285 47.33 -62.97 41.40
CA LYS A 285 47.81 -63.00 42.79
C LYS A 285 48.05 -64.43 43.25
N VAL A 286 47.13 -65.36 42.95
CA VAL A 286 47.30 -66.78 43.29
C VAL A 286 48.53 -67.37 42.58
N ALA A 287 48.69 -67.12 41.28
CA ALA A 287 49.84 -67.58 40.52
C ALA A 287 51.16 -66.98 41.06
N GLN A 288 51.17 -65.68 41.41
CA GLN A 288 52.29 -65.01 42.04
C GLN A 288 52.62 -65.60 43.42
N SER A 289 51.64 -65.78 44.31
CA SER A 289 51.88 -66.39 45.62
C SER A 289 52.39 -67.84 45.50
N ARG A 290 51.89 -68.62 44.54
CA ARG A 290 52.39 -69.97 44.26
C ARG A 290 53.85 -69.95 43.77
N LEU A 291 54.18 -69.00 42.89
CA LEU A 291 55.54 -68.82 42.40
C LEU A 291 56.48 -68.38 43.53
N GLU A 292 56.05 -67.45 44.38
CA GLU A 292 56.80 -66.95 45.53
C GLU A 292 57.11 -68.07 46.53
N ALA A 293 56.09 -68.86 46.92
CA ALA A 293 56.27 -70.00 47.81
C ALA A 293 57.29 -71.01 47.25
N ARG A 294 57.32 -71.19 45.92
CA ARG A 294 58.27 -72.08 45.24
C ARG A 294 59.68 -71.51 45.16
N ASN A 295 59.84 -70.19 45.16
CA ASN A 295 61.15 -69.52 45.21
C ASN A 295 61.80 -69.60 46.60
N HIS A 296 61.05 -70.01 47.63
CA HIS A 296 61.53 -70.16 49.01
C HIS A 296 61.84 -71.63 49.40
N ARG A 297 61.90 -72.55 48.43
CA ARG A 297 62.20 -73.96 48.71
C ARG A 297 63.67 -74.12 49.13
N PRO A 298 63.97 -74.84 50.23
CA PRO A 298 65.33 -74.96 50.73
C PRO A 298 66.20 -75.92 49.90
N ASN A 299 67.49 -75.59 49.77
CA ASN A 299 68.55 -76.45 49.24
C ASN A 299 68.25 -77.01 47.82
N VAL A 300 68.36 -78.34 47.66
CA VAL A 300 68.23 -79.06 46.38
C VAL A 300 66.82 -79.05 45.79
N GLU A 301 65.81 -78.71 46.59
CA GLU A 301 64.42 -78.57 46.17
C GLU A 301 64.15 -77.25 45.41
N LEU A 302 65.11 -76.31 45.40
CA LEU A 302 65.09 -75.10 44.58
C LEU A 302 65.44 -75.41 43.11
N ARG A 303 64.77 -76.43 42.54
CA ARG A 303 64.97 -76.86 41.17
C ARG A 303 63.97 -76.18 40.24
N CYS A 304 64.45 -75.69 39.09
CA CYS A 304 63.60 -75.26 37.99
C CYS A 304 63.02 -76.49 37.28
N ASP A 305 61.83 -76.89 37.71
CA ASP A 305 61.04 -77.97 37.12
C ASP A 305 59.95 -77.42 36.18
N THR A 306 59.21 -78.33 35.54
CA THR A 306 58.14 -77.96 34.59
C THR A 306 57.09 -77.03 35.21
N VAL A 307 56.74 -77.23 36.49
CA VAL A 307 55.74 -76.41 37.18
C VAL A 307 56.28 -74.99 37.41
N GLN A 308 57.56 -74.85 37.73
CA GLN A 308 58.22 -73.53 37.87
C GLN A 308 58.12 -72.73 36.56
N TYR A 309 58.48 -73.34 35.43
CA TYR A 309 58.40 -72.66 34.12
C TYR A 309 56.96 -72.31 33.74
N ARG A 310 55.99 -73.19 34.02
CA ARG A 310 54.57 -72.92 33.72
C ARG A 310 54.00 -71.80 34.57
N LEU A 311 54.33 -71.71 35.86
CA LEU A 311 53.90 -70.61 36.73
C LEU A 311 54.48 -69.26 36.28
N ILE A 312 55.75 -69.22 35.86
CA ILE A 312 56.36 -68.01 35.31
C ILE A 312 55.60 -67.58 34.04
N SER A 313 55.34 -68.52 33.13
CA SER A 313 54.57 -68.26 31.90
C SER A 313 53.15 -67.78 32.19
N GLU A 314 52.44 -68.41 33.14
CA GLU A 314 51.08 -68.06 33.55
C GLU A 314 51.02 -66.63 34.12
N VAL A 315 51.94 -66.28 35.03
CA VAL A 315 52.04 -64.92 35.56
C VAL A 315 52.31 -63.92 34.43
N GLN A 316 53.26 -64.21 33.53
CA GLN A 316 53.56 -63.34 32.40
C GLN A 316 52.37 -63.15 31.45
N GLU A 317 51.64 -64.22 31.11
CA GLU A 317 50.48 -64.15 30.24
C GLU A 317 49.33 -63.36 30.87
N ILE A 318 49.00 -63.61 32.14
CA ILE A 318 47.92 -62.90 32.83
C ILE A 318 48.31 -61.44 33.04
N THR A 319 49.55 -61.15 33.44
CA THR A 319 50.06 -59.77 33.57
C THR A 319 50.01 -59.05 32.23
N LYS A 320 50.44 -59.68 31.13
CA LYS A 320 50.34 -59.08 29.79
C LYS A 320 48.89 -58.79 29.40
N ASN A 321 47.96 -59.70 29.70
CA ASN A 321 46.53 -59.48 29.42
C ASN A 321 45.92 -58.35 30.25
N ILE A 322 46.31 -58.22 31.52
CA ILE A 322 45.92 -57.08 32.37
C ILE A 322 46.54 -55.78 31.85
N GLN A 323 47.79 -55.82 31.38
CA GLN A 323 48.50 -54.67 30.82
C GLN A 323 47.98 -54.23 29.44
N ARG A 324 47.15 -55.01 28.74
CA ARG A 324 46.41 -54.57 27.53
C ARG A 324 45.27 -53.59 27.84
N GLN A 325 45.44 -52.78 28.88
CA GLN A 325 44.57 -51.64 29.24
C GLN A 325 44.47 -50.60 28.13
N ASP A 326 45.34 -50.64 27.11
CA ASP A 326 45.23 -49.80 25.91
C ASP A 326 43.84 -49.88 25.27
N THR A 327 43.21 -51.07 25.28
CA THR A 327 41.86 -51.26 24.73
C THR A 327 40.81 -50.52 25.57
N LEU A 328 40.97 -50.51 26.89
CA LEU A 328 40.11 -49.77 27.80
C LEU A 328 40.30 -48.25 27.62
N ALA A 329 41.55 -47.79 27.53
CA ALA A 329 41.87 -46.38 27.31
C ALA A 329 41.34 -45.87 25.96
N GLN A 330 41.43 -46.69 24.91
CA GLN A 330 40.82 -46.40 23.61
C GLN A 330 39.29 -46.33 23.72
N ALA A 331 38.66 -47.29 24.41
CA ALA A 331 37.22 -47.29 24.59
C ALA A 331 36.72 -46.05 25.36
N GLU A 332 37.42 -45.65 26.43
CA GLU A 332 37.13 -44.43 27.19
C GLU A 332 37.35 -43.16 26.36
N THR A 333 38.32 -43.15 25.44
CA THR A 333 38.53 -42.04 24.50
C THR A 333 37.38 -41.92 23.50
N VAL A 334 36.92 -43.04 22.95
CA VAL A 334 35.73 -43.09 22.07
C VAL A 334 34.49 -42.59 22.80
N LEU A 335 34.27 -43.02 24.05
CA LEU A 335 33.14 -42.55 24.86
C LEU A 335 33.15 -41.03 25.02
N LYS A 336 34.31 -40.44 25.36
CA LYS A 336 34.45 -38.97 25.43
C LYS A 336 34.14 -38.29 24.10
N GLY A 337 34.50 -38.91 22.97
CA GLY A 337 34.16 -38.43 21.64
C GLY A 337 32.65 -38.44 21.38
N LEU A 338 31.97 -39.52 21.76
CA LEU A 338 30.51 -39.65 21.65
C LEU A 338 29.79 -38.60 22.50
N SER A 339 30.20 -38.40 23.77
CA SER A 339 29.60 -37.38 24.64
C SER A 339 29.75 -35.97 24.09
N ARG A 340 30.89 -35.63 23.47
CA ARG A 340 31.06 -34.34 22.77
C ARG A 340 30.13 -34.22 21.57
N ARG A 341 29.94 -35.30 20.81
CA ARG A 341 29.05 -35.28 19.65
C ARG A 341 27.58 -35.15 20.07
N GLN A 342 27.19 -35.79 21.17
CA GLN A 342 25.87 -35.63 21.77
C GLN A 342 25.56 -34.15 22.08
N LEU A 343 26.43 -33.48 22.85
CA LEU A 343 26.27 -32.07 23.19
C LEU A 343 26.18 -31.18 21.94
N SER A 344 27.05 -31.41 20.96
CA SER A 344 27.03 -30.67 19.68
C SER A 344 25.72 -30.86 18.91
N LEU A 345 25.14 -32.07 18.90
CA LEU A 345 23.85 -32.33 18.24
C LEU A 345 22.69 -31.67 18.99
N GLU A 346 22.69 -31.71 20.32
CA GLU A 346 21.69 -31.04 21.16
C GLU A 346 21.70 -29.51 20.94
N GLU A 347 22.89 -28.90 20.88
CA GLU A 347 23.05 -27.48 20.55
C GLU A 347 22.54 -27.16 19.14
N GLU A 348 22.88 -27.97 18.13
CA GLU A 348 22.38 -27.79 16.76
C GLU A 348 20.86 -27.91 16.68
N ILE A 349 20.24 -28.85 17.41
CA ILE A 349 18.78 -29.01 17.50
C ILE A 349 18.14 -27.76 18.11
N GLN A 350 18.69 -27.23 19.22
CA GLN A 350 18.20 -25.98 19.82
C GLN A 350 18.25 -24.80 18.84
N VAL A 351 19.30 -24.71 18.02
CA VAL A 351 19.37 -23.70 16.96
C VAL A 351 18.21 -23.86 15.98
N LYS A 352 17.91 -25.09 15.51
CA LYS A 352 16.76 -25.34 14.62
C LYS A 352 15.43 -25.01 15.27
N GLU A 353 15.25 -25.34 16.56
CA GLU A 353 14.05 -25.00 17.32
C GLU A 353 13.82 -23.49 17.41
N LYS A 354 14.90 -22.73 17.67
CA LYS A 354 14.83 -21.28 17.70
C LYS A 354 14.44 -20.71 16.32
N THR A 355 15.02 -21.25 15.25
CA THR A 355 14.68 -20.86 13.87
C THR A 355 13.21 -21.15 13.55
N LEU A 356 12.69 -22.32 13.91
CA LEU A 356 11.29 -22.67 13.72
C LEU A 356 10.36 -21.77 14.53
N TYR A 357 10.70 -21.46 15.78
CA TYR A 357 9.91 -20.52 16.58
C TYR A 357 9.84 -19.14 15.92
N ILE A 358 10.96 -18.62 15.41
CA ILE A 358 10.98 -17.34 14.72
C ILE A 358 10.14 -17.38 13.43
N ASP A 359 10.42 -18.33 12.54
CA ASP A 359 9.80 -18.35 11.21
C ASP A 359 8.32 -18.76 11.27
N GLU A 360 7.99 -19.81 12.02
CA GLU A 360 6.63 -20.37 12.07
C GLU A 360 5.73 -19.66 13.09
N VAL A 361 6.23 -19.38 14.30
CA VAL A 361 5.39 -18.82 15.39
C VAL A 361 5.37 -17.30 15.37
N LEU A 362 6.50 -16.63 15.15
CA LEU A 362 6.52 -15.17 15.15
C LEU A 362 6.15 -14.60 13.77
N CYS A 363 6.89 -14.97 12.72
CA CYS A 363 6.75 -14.37 11.40
C CYS A 363 5.48 -14.82 10.67
N MET A 364 5.32 -16.14 10.45
CA MET A 364 4.16 -16.64 9.70
C MET A 364 2.83 -16.28 10.37
N HIS A 365 2.72 -16.39 11.69
CA HIS A 365 1.50 -15.99 12.41
C HIS A 365 1.19 -14.49 12.27
N MET A 366 2.19 -13.62 12.39
CA MET A 366 2.01 -12.19 12.13
C MET A 366 1.49 -11.92 10.71
N ARG A 367 1.95 -12.71 9.74
CA ARG A 367 1.55 -12.59 8.33
C ARG A 367 0.17 -13.15 8.04
N GLU A 368 -0.44 -13.97 8.89
CA GLU A 368 -1.84 -14.39 8.71
C GLU A 368 -2.80 -13.20 8.75
N SER A 369 -2.47 -12.18 9.55
CA SER A 369 -3.22 -10.92 9.63
C SER A 369 -3.19 -10.10 8.33
N VAL A 370 -2.23 -10.36 7.43
CA VAL A 370 -2.08 -9.68 6.13
C VAL A 370 -3.13 -10.16 5.12
N TYR A 371 -3.67 -11.37 5.27
CA TYR A 371 -4.50 -12.03 4.25
C TYR A 371 -5.97 -11.60 4.22
N ILE A 372 -6.43 -10.78 5.18
CA ILE A 372 -7.85 -10.43 5.31
C ILE A 372 -8.07 -9.00 4.83
N ASN A 373 -8.49 -8.89 3.57
CA ASN A 373 -9.39 -7.89 2.96
C ASN A 373 -8.88 -7.41 1.60
N ASN A 374 -9.67 -7.62 0.54
CA ASN A 374 -9.46 -6.91 -0.72
C ASN A 374 -9.53 -5.39 -0.46
N PHE A 375 -8.70 -4.63 -1.15
CA PHE A 375 -8.64 -3.15 -1.07
C PHE A 375 -9.91 -2.49 -1.60
#